data_AF-A0A1G4SI25-F1
#
_entry.id   AF-A0A1G4SI25-F1
#
_cell.length_a   1.000
_cell.length_b   1.000
_cell.length_c   1.000
_cell.angle_alpha   90.00
_cell.angle_beta   90.00
_cell.angle_gamma   90.00
#
_symmetry.space_group_name_H-M   'P 1'
#
loop_
_entity.id
_entity.type
_entity.pdbx_description
1 polymer ?
#
loop_
_entity_poly.entity_id
_entity_poly.type
_entity_poly.pdbx_seq_one_letter_code
_entity_poly.pdbx_strand_id
1 'polypeptide(L)'
;MAKSDGTKMARQLQIYNCIESIRNNAVYSPTELMDIFKISRRMLQRDLKDIRDCGLINVKYDKSQDRYIFDEDIAFDDSASPRRRQHLLRLYRIGTLIKTLPQVDIEALHSYEDRLEEFNEFVEETKYDPDTTPESIEAVRSFMIPDEVDLPDIKEKYYALFPDSNERTRQRDFKEMNRAGFNIYYSRKHKAFIFEYDE
;
A
#
# COMPACT_ATOMS: atom_id res chain seq x y z
N MET A 1 -1.59 12.81 -2.74
CA MET A 1 -1.90 11.67 -3.64
C MET A 1 -1.03 11.70 -4.90
N ALA A 2 -0.16 10.70 -5.06
CA ALA A 2 0.56 10.46 -6.31
C ALA A 2 -0.40 10.40 -7.52
N LYS A 3 0.03 10.94 -8.67
CA LYS A 3 -0.77 10.93 -9.91
C LYS A 3 -0.92 9.49 -10.41
N SER A 4 -2.12 8.93 -10.27
CA SER A 4 -2.50 7.67 -10.92
C SER A 4 -2.46 7.80 -12.44
N ASP A 5 -2.04 6.74 -13.13
CA ASP A 5 -1.98 6.65 -14.60
C ASP A 5 -3.37 6.78 -15.27
N GLY A 6 -4.45 6.97 -14.50
CA GLY A 6 -5.81 7.17 -15.02
C GLY A 6 -6.47 5.91 -15.57
N THR A 7 -5.85 4.73 -15.41
CA THR A 7 -6.41 3.47 -15.88
C THR A 7 -7.64 3.06 -15.08
N LYS A 8 -8.52 2.23 -15.65
CA LYS A 8 -9.70 1.69 -14.96
C LYS A 8 -9.30 0.96 -13.66
N MET A 9 -8.29 0.09 -13.71
CA MET A 9 -7.84 -0.66 -12.54
C MET A 9 -7.30 0.28 -11.46
N ALA A 10 -6.43 1.22 -11.84
CA ALA A 10 -5.88 2.19 -10.90
C ALA A 10 -6.97 2.97 -10.17
N ARG A 11 -7.92 3.54 -10.92
CA ARG A 11 -9.04 4.27 -10.33
C ARG A 11 -9.91 3.40 -9.41
N GLN A 12 -10.19 2.16 -9.79
CA GLN A 12 -10.97 1.23 -8.95
C GLN A 12 -10.26 0.93 -7.62
N LEU A 13 -8.95 0.72 -7.64
CA LEU A 13 -8.15 0.49 -6.43
C LEU A 13 -8.10 1.73 -5.54
N GLN A 14 -8.01 2.92 -6.12
CA GLN A 14 -8.04 4.17 -5.37
C GLN A 14 -9.42 4.44 -4.75
N ILE A 15 -10.51 4.20 -5.49
CA ILE A 15 -11.88 4.26 -4.94
C ILE A 15 -12.03 3.27 -3.78
N TYR A 16 -11.56 2.03 -3.96
CA TYR A 16 -11.60 1.01 -2.90
C TYR A 16 -10.88 1.47 -1.65
N ASN A 17 -9.62 1.92 -1.77
CA ASN A 17 -8.82 2.37 -0.64
C ASN A 17 -9.45 3.57 0.09
N CYS A 18 -9.99 4.54 -0.67
CA CYS A 18 -10.68 5.71 -0.14
C CYS A 18 -11.94 5.34 0.66
N ILE A 19 -12.71 4.36 0.19
CA ILE A 19 -13.92 3.89 0.86
C ILE A 19 -13.58 3.04 2.10
N GLU A 20 -12.56 2.19 2.00
CA GLU A 20 -12.20 1.24 3.06
C GLU A 20 -11.55 1.89 4.29
N SER A 21 -10.83 3.02 4.11
CA SER A 21 -10.15 3.73 5.19
C SER A 21 -11.09 4.42 6.20
N ILE A 22 -12.39 4.57 5.89
CA ILE A 22 -13.37 5.31 6.72
C ILE A 22 -14.32 4.35 7.44
N ARG A 23 -13.77 3.40 8.19
CA ARG A 23 -14.59 2.41 8.93
C ARG A 23 -15.50 2.99 10.03
N ASN A 24 -15.53 4.32 10.23
CA ASN A 24 -16.30 5.02 11.25
C ASN A 24 -17.50 5.86 10.73
N ASN A 25 -18.30 5.28 9.82
CA ASN A 25 -19.74 5.60 9.68
C ASN A 25 -20.19 6.85 8.87
N ALA A 26 -19.55 7.13 7.73
CA ALA A 26 -20.17 7.84 6.58
C ALA A 26 -19.23 7.80 5.35
N VAL A 27 -19.51 6.99 4.33
CA VAL A 27 -18.49 6.59 3.33
C VAL A 27 -18.51 7.43 2.05
N TYR A 28 -18.66 8.74 2.19
CA TYR A 28 -18.83 9.71 1.08
C TYR A 28 -20.17 9.63 0.33
N SER A 29 -20.65 10.81 -0.07
CA SER A 29 -21.69 10.98 -1.08
C SER A 29 -21.19 10.61 -2.47
N PRO A 30 -22.10 10.29 -3.41
CA PRO A 30 -21.73 10.14 -4.82
C PRO A 30 -21.04 11.39 -5.36
N THR A 31 -21.45 12.59 -4.94
CA THR A 31 -20.89 13.86 -5.41
C THR A 31 -19.44 14.02 -4.96
N GLU A 32 -19.14 13.76 -3.69
CA GLU A 32 -17.77 13.81 -3.17
C GLU A 32 -16.84 12.84 -3.90
N LEU A 33 -17.25 11.58 -4.10
CA LEU A 33 -16.43 10.62 -4.84
C LEU A 33 -16.23 11.04 -6.31
N MET A 34 -17.28 11.55 -6.97
CA MET A 34 -17.16 12.07 -8.33
C MET A 34 -16.19 13.26 -8.40
N ASP A 35 -16.19 14.13 -7.39
CA ASP A 35 -15.31 15.30 -7.33
C ASP A 35 -13.87 14.92 -6.97
N ILE A 36 -13.64 13.95 -6.09
CA ILE A 36 -12.31 13.42 -5.75
C ILE A 36 -11.68 12.79 -6.99
N PHE A 37 -12.40 11.88 -7.65
CA PHE A 37 -11.86 11.09 -8.76
C PHE A 37 -12.07 11.72 -10.15
N LYS A 38 -12.78 12.86 -10.21
CA LYS A 38 -13.14 13.58 -11.45
C LYS A 38 -13.84 12.66 -12.47
N ILE A 39 -14.83 11.91 -12.01
CA ILE A 39 -15.59 10.95 -12.83
C ILE A 39 -17.09 11.20 -12.86
N SER A 40 -17.76 10.68 -13.88
CA SER A 40 -19.22 10.70 -13.95
C SER A 40 -19.87 9.69 -13.01
N ARG A 41 -21.13 9.93 -12.64
CA ARG A 41 -21.95 9.02 -11.82
C ARG A 41 -22.02 7.60 -12.39
N ARG A 42 -22.16 7.49 -13.72
CA ARG A 42 -22.21 6.19 -14.42
C ARG A 42 -20.90 5.42 -14.28
N MET A 43 -19.76 6.12 -14.28
CA MET A 43 -18.44 5.51 -14.10
C MET A 43 -18.27 5.05 -12.65
N LEU A 44 -18.60 5.91 -11.69
CA LEU A 44 -18.57 5.56 -10.26
C LEU A 44 -19.41 4.31 -9.97
N GLN A 45 -20.66 4.26 -10.45
CA GLN A 45 -21.53 3.09 -10.26
C GLN A 45 -20.96 1.80 -10.85
N ARG A 46 -20.31 1.88 -12.02
CA ARG A 46 -19.67 0.71 -12.65
C ARG A 46 -18.44 0.25 -11.88
N ASP A 47 -17.65 1.20 -11.38
CA ASP A 47 -16.46 0.89 -10.60
C ASP A 47 -16.82 0.28 -9.26
N LEU A 48 -17.77 0.86 -8.53
CA LEU A 48 -18.32 0.27 -7.30
C LEU A 48 -18.93 -1.12 -7.52
N LYS A 49 -19.60 -1.32 -8.67
CA LYS A 49 -20.11 -2.65 -9.03
C LYS A 49 -18.98 -3.67 -9.20
N ASP A 50 -17.92 -3.34 -9.93
CA ASP A 50 -16.80 -4.28 -10.10
C ASP A 50 -16.06 -4.53 -8.78
N ILE A 51 -15.90 -3.51 -7.93
CA ILE A 51 -15.30 -3.64 -6.60
C ILE A 51 -16.14 -4.57 -5.71
N ARG A 52 -17.47 -4.43 -5.74
CA ARG A 52 -18.39 -5.33 -5.06
C ARG A 52 -18.34 -6.75 -5.62
N ASP A 53 -18.49 -6.88 -6.93
CA ASP A 53 -18.59 -8.18 -7.59
C ASP A 53 -17.26 -8.95 -7.56
N CYS A 54 -16.12 -8.30 -7.25
CA CYS A 54 -14.87 -9.01 -6.96
C CYS A 54 -14.71 -9.43 -5.49
N GLY A 55 -15.64 -9.07 -4.62
CA GLY A 55 -15.63 -9.49 -3.21
C GLY A 55 -14.72 -8.68 -2.29
N LEU A 56 -14.34 -7.45 -2.67
CA LEU A 56 -13.53 -6.58 -1.79
C LEU A 56 -14.37 -5.86 -0.74
N ILE A 57 -15.46 -5.22 -1.17
CA ILE A 57 -16.35 -4.45 -0.31
C ILE A 57 -17.71 -4.27 -0.97
N ASN A 58 -18.77 -4.23 -0.17
CA ASN A 58 -20.11 -3.92 -0.66
C ASN A 58 -20.61 -2.62 -0.01
N VAL A 59 -21.10 -1.70 -0.84
CA VAL A 59 -21.69 -0.44 -0.40
C VAL A 59 -23.05 -0.22 -1.05
N LYS A 60 -24.00 0.25 -0.25
CA LYS A 60 -25.34 0.66 -0.68
C LYS A 60 -25.44 2.18 -0.59
N TYR A 61 -26.17 2.80 -1.52
CA TYR A 61 -26.44 4.24 -1.45
C TYR A 61 -27.67 4.49 -0.56
N ASP A 62 -27.45 5.16 0.56
CA ASP A 62 -28.50 5.69 1.42
C ASP A 62 -28.91 7.07 0.93
N LYS A 63 -30.11 7.15 0.33
CA LYS A 63 -30.69 8.41 -0.17
C LYS A 63 -31.03 9.39 0.95
N SER A 64 -31.38 8.91 2.14
CA SER A 64 -31.81 9.75 3.26
C SER A 64 -30.65 10.54 3.85
N GLN A 65 -29.44 9.97 3.75
CA GLN A 65 -28.21 10.57 4.27
C GLN A 65 -27.24 11.05 3.17
N ASP A 66 -27.67 10.93 1.90
CA ASP A 66 -26.87 11.17 0.68
C ASP A 66 -25.45 10.59 0.74
N ARG A 67 -25.32 9.32 1.12
CA ARG A 67 -24.00 8.69 1.29
C ARG A 67 -24.00 7.20 0.98
N TYR A 68 -22.83 6.67 0.70
CA TYR A 68 -22.63 5.22 0.69
C TYR A 68 -22.48 4.71 2.13
N ILE A 69 -23.15 3.58 2.41
CA ILE A 69 -23.07 2.82 3.66
C ILE A 69 -22.58 1.41 3.38
N PHE A 70 -21.85 0.82 4.32
CA PHE A 70 -21.39 -0.56 4.18
C PHE A 70 -22.55 -1.54 4.24
N ASP A 71 -22.37 -2.64 3.51
CA ASP A 71 -23.29 -3.76 3.46
C ASP A 71 -22.51 -5.04 3.74
N GLU A 72 -23.09 -5.93 4.56
CA GLU A 72 -22.39 -7.12 5.08
C GLU A 72 -22.24 -8.23 4.03
N ASP A 73 -23.09 -8.23 3.01
CA ASP A 73 -23.08 -9.23 1.94
C ASP A 73 -21.91 -9.00 0.96
N ILE A 74 -20.74 -9.55 1.28
CA ILE A 74 -19.55 -9.52 0.41
C ILE A 74 -19.34 -10.91 -0.20
N ALA A 75 -19.50 -11.02 -1.52
CA ALA A 75 -19.30 -12.26 -2.27
C ALA A 75 -18.70 -11.99 -3.65
N PHE A 76 -17.89 -12.93 -4.15
CA PHE A 76 -17.37 -12.90 -5.51
C PHE A 76 -18.48 -13.33 -6.51
N ASP A 77 -18.60 -12.61 -7.63
CA ASP A 77 -19.54 -12.94 -8.71
C ASP A 77 -18.96 -14.02 -9.64
N ASP A 78 -19.26 -15.28 -9.32
CA ASP A 78 -18.86 -16.44 -10.12
C ASP A 78 -19.57 -16.52 -11.49
N SER A 79 -20.65 -15.75 -11.70
CA SER A 79 -21.40 -15.75 -12.96
C SER A 79 -20.80 -14.84 -14.04
N ALA A 80 -19.75 -14.09 -13.71
CA ALA A 80 -19.13 -13.13 -14.61
C ALA A 80 -18.52 -13.80 -15.86
N SER A 81 -18.67 -13.14 -17.02
CA SER A 81 -18.08 -13.61 -18.28
C SER A 81 -16.56 -13.77 -18.17
N PRO A 82 -15.89 -14.66 -18.93
CA PRO A 82 -14.49 -15.00 -18.73
C PRO A 82 -13.54 -13.80 -18.68
N ARG A 83 -13.70 -12.83 -19.60
CA ARG A 83 -12.89 -11.60 -19.65
C ARG A 83 -13.12 -10.71 -18.43
N ARG A 84 -14.37 -10.60 -17.98
CA ARG A 84 -14.72 -9.81 -16.78
C ARG A 84 -14.20 -10.52 -15.52
N ARG A 85 -14.35 -11.83 -15.42
CA ARG A 85 -13.85 -12.64 -14.30
C ARG A 85 -12.35 -12.47 -14.10
N GLN A 86 -11.56 -12.45 -15.18
CA GLN A 86 -10.11 -12.16 -15.10
C GLN A 86 -9.81 -10.78 -14.49
N HIS A 87 -10.60 -9.76 -14.86
CA HIS A 87 -10.49 -8.43 -14.26
C HIS A 87 -10.84 -8.44 -12.78
N LEU A 88 -11.96 -9.08 -12.39
CA LEU A 88 -12.39 -9.19 -10.99
C LEU A 88 -11.36 -9.93 -10.12
N LEU A 89 -10.84 -11.07 -10.58
CA LEU A 89 -9.80 -11.82 -9.86
C LEU A 89 -8.53 -10.98 -9.64
N ARG A 90 -8.15 -10.17 -10.65
CA ARG A 90 -7.01 -9.27 -10.53
C ARG A 90 -7.28 -8.11 -9.59
N LEU A 91 -8.48 -7.52 -9.66
CA LEU A 91 -8.92 -6.44 -8.78
C LEU A 91 -8.95 -6.90 -7.32
N TYR A 92 -9.55 -8.07 -7.05
CA TYR A 92 -9.57 -8.70 -5.74
C TYR A 92 -8.15 -8.89 -5.21
N ARG A 93 -7.28 -9.56 -5.99
CA ARG A 93 -5.90 -9.83 -5.57
C ARG A 93 -5.15 -8.55 -5.20
N ILE A 94 -5.17 -7.54 -6.06
CA ILE A 94 -4.43 -6.29 -5.80
C ILE A 94 -5.06 -5.49 -4.66
N GLY A 95 -6.41 -5.42 -4.58
CA GLY A 95 -7.10 -4.76 -3.48
C GLY A 95 -6.79 -5.39 -2.12
N THR A 96 -6.75 -6.73 -2.04
CA THR A 96 -6.32 -7.44 -0.84
C THR A 96 -4.88 -7.08 -0.47
N LEU A 97 -3.95 -7.03 -1.44
CA LEU A 97 -2.54 -6.69 -1.17
C LEU A 97 -2.39 -5.28 -0.60
N ILE A 98 -3.07 -4.28 -1.18
CA ILE A 98 -3.03 -2.89 -0.68
C ILE A 98 -3.41 -2.82 0.80
N LYS A 99 -4.41 -3.61 1.21
CA LYS A 99 -4.93 -3.62 2.58
C LYS A 99 -4.10 -4.44 3.57
N THR A 100 -3.41 -5.48 3.09
CA THR A 100 -2.86 -6.53 3.97
C THR A 100 -1.34 -6.63 3.94
N LEU A 101 -0.68 -6.10 2.92
CA LEU A 101 0.77 -6.06 2.92
C LEU A 101 1.26 -5.10 4.00
N PRO A 102 2.29 -5.50 4.77
CA PRO A 102 2.84 -4.66 5.81
C PRO A 102 3.50 -3.45 5.16
N GLN A 103 3.25 -2.28 5.76
CA GLN A 103 3.85 -1.02 5.36
C GLN A 103 5.11 -0.80 6.17
N VAL A 104 6.07 -0.12 5.57
CA VAL A 104 7.32 0.27 6.23
C VAL A 104 7.16 1.71 6.71
N ASP A 105 7.51 1.96 7.97
CA ASP A 105 7.67 3.31 8.48
C ASP A 105 8.93 3.94 7.86
N ILE A 106 8.71 4.75 6.83
CA ILE A 106 9.79 5.38 6.07
C ILE A 106 10.49 6.47 6.86
N GLU A 107 9.80 7.15 7.78
CA GLU A 107 10.43 8.13 8.66
C GLU A 107 11.39 7.44 9.62
N ALA A 108 10.97 6.32 10.23
CA ALA A 108 11.85 5.50 11.06
C ALA A 108 13.03 4.93 10.27
N LEU A 109 12.79 4.45 9.03
CA LEU A 109 13.86 3.94 8.16
C LEU A 109 14.87 5.02 7.81
N HIS A 110 14.44 6.20 7.37
CA HIS A 110 15.34 7.32 7.09
C HIS A 110 16.09 7.77 8.35
N SER A 111 15.42 7.86 9.49
CA SER A 111 16.07 8.22 10.75
C SER A 111 17.16 7.22 11.15
N TYR A 112 16.92 5.92 10.99
CA TYR A 112 17.94 4.89 11.20
C TYR A 112 19.13 5.07 10.24
N GLU A 113 18.85 5.34 8.96
CA GLU A 113 19.89 5.53 7.94
C GLU A 113 20.77 6.74 8.22
N ASP A 114 20.17 7.89 8.53
CA ASP A 114 20.88 9.13 8.83
C ASP A 114 21.78 8.96 10.07
N ARG A 115 21.26 8.30 11.12
CA ARG A 115 22.02 8.02 12.35
C ARG A 115 23.18 7.05 12.13
N LEU A 116 22.98 6.05 11.26
CA LEU A 116 24.04 5.14 10.88
C LEU A 116 25.13 5.86 10.07
N GLU A 117 24.77 6.81 9.22
CA GLU A 117 25.72 7.66 8.49
C GLU A 117 26.51 8.55 9.46
N GLU A 118 25.85 9.29 10.35
CA GLU A 118 26.48 10.10 11.42
C GLU A 118 27.48 9.27 12.24
N PHE A 119 27.10 8.05 12.63
CA PHE A 119 27.98 7.16 13.38
C PHE A 119 29.20 6.71 12.57
N ASN A 120 29.03 6.41 11.28
CA ASN A 120 30.15 6.01 10.43
C ASN A 120 31.12 7.17 10.21
N GLU A 121 30.63 8.40 10.01
CA GLU A 121 31.46 9.60 9.93
C GLU A 121 32.26 9.79 11.22
N PHE A 122 31.60 9.68 12.37
CA PHE A 122 32.24 9.72 13.69
C PHE A 122 33.37 8.68 13.81
N VAL A 123 33.11 7.43 13.44
CA VAL A 123 34.12 6.36 13.46
C VAL A 123 35.30 6.67 12.54
N GLU A 124 35.07 7.25 11.35
CA GLU A 124 36.16 7.64 10.47
C GLU A 124 36.99 8.80 11.04
N GLU A 125 36.36 9.82 11.65
CA GLU A 125 37.07 10.95 12.27
C GLU A 125 37.98 10.51 13.42
N THR A 126 37.51 9.60 14.28
CA THR A 126 38.31 9.08 15.41
C THR A 126 39.58 8.35 14.96
N LYS A 127 39.67 7.85 13.72
CA LYS A 127 40.91 7.24 13.20
C LYS A 127 42.04 8.25 13.01
N TYR A 128 41.73 9.54 12.85
CA TYR A 128 42.70 10.59 12.58
C TYR A 128 43.11 11.37 13.85
N ASP A 129 42.36 11.23 14.95
CA ASP A 129 42.67 11.82 16.24
C ASP A 129 42.47 10.81 17.40
N PRO A 130 43.55 10.06 17.75
CA PRO A 130 43.49 9.03 18.79
C PRO A 130 43.11 9.57 20.18
N ASP A 131 43.36 10.85 20.45
CA ASP A 131 43.12 11.47 21.76
C ASP A 131 41.62 11.79 21.99
N THR A 132 40.80 11.76 20.93
CA THR A 132 39.33 11.95 20.99
C THR A 132 38.55 10.65 20.74
N THR A 133 39.23 9.50 20.61
CA THR A 133 38.59 8.20 20.42
C THR A 133 37.87 7.75 21.70
N PRO A 134 36.57 7.40 21.65
CA PRO A 134 35.84 6.89 22.81
C PRO A 134 36.43 5.59 23.34
N GLU A 135 36.27 5.36 24.64
CA GLU A 135 36.64 4.10 25.29
C GLU A 135 35.88 2.89 24.72
N SER A 136 34.68 3.11 24.14
CA SER A 136 33.88 2.07 23.50
C SER A 136 33.06 2.59 22.32
N ILE A 137 33.46 2.21 21.10
CA ILE A 137 32.71 2.47 19.87
C ILE A 137 31.32 1.82 19.92
N GLU A 138 31.20 0.64 20.54
CA GLU A 138 29.91 -0.06 20.64
C GLU A 138 28.92 0.66 21.56
N ALA A 139 29.41 1.27 22.65
CA ALA A 139 28.56 2.08 23.53
C ALA A 139 28.05 3.34 22.81
N VAL A 140 28.91 3.99 22.01
CA VAL A 140 28.50 5.13 21.17
C VAL A 140 27.51 4.69 20.10
N ARG A 141 27.75 3.55 19.44
CA ARG A 141 26.84 2.95 18.46
C ARG A 141 25.45 2.75 19.03
N SER A 142 25.37 2.09 20.20
CA SER A 142 24.12 1.81 20.90
C SER A 142 23.39 3.07 21.37
N PHE A 143 24.09 4.19 21.55
CA PHE A 143 23.49 5.46 21.94
C PHE A 143 23.02 6.27 20.72
N MET A 144 23.77 6.24 19.62
CA MET A 144 23.54 7.06 18.43
C MET A 144 22.57 6.42 17.44
N ILE A 145 22.67 5.11 17.22
CA ILE A 145 21.87 4.41 16.22
C ILE A 145 20.64 3.80 16.91
N PRO A 146 19.41 4.12 16.46
CA PRO A 146 18.20 3.41 16.89
C PRO A 146 18.29 1.90 16.62
N ASP A 147 17.38 1.13 17.22
CA ASP A 147 17.21 -0.26 16.85
C ASP A 147 16.99 -0.40 15.34
N GLU A 148 17.56 -1.46 14.76
CA GLU A 148 17.41 -1.74 13.34
C GLU A 148 15.93 -1.89 12.97
N VAL A 149 15.53 -1.23 11.88
CA VAL A 149 14.15 -1.29 11.41
C VAL A 149 13.87 -2.70 10.90
N ASP A 150 12.94 -3.41 11.54
CA ASP A 150 12.49 -4.72 11.11
C ASP A 150 11.72 -4.60 9.79
N LEU A 151 12.38 -4.99 8.69
CA LEU A 151 11.79 -4.94 7.37
C LEU A 151 11.02 -6.24 7.08
N PRO A 152 9.70 -6.16 6.82
CA PRO A 152 8.90 -7.35 6.61
C PRO A 152 9.25 -8.04 5.29
N ASP A 153 9.18 -9.37 5.25
CA ASP A 153 9.24 -10.12 4.00
C ASP A 153 7.89 -10.00 3.23
N ILE A 154 7.74 -8.89 2.51
CA ILE A 154 6.58 -8.62 1.65
C ILE A 154 6.40 -9.72 0.59
N LYS A 155 7.49 -10.34 0.13
CA LYS A 155 7.41 -11.39 -0.89
C LYS A 155 6.79 -12.66 -0.30
N GLU A 156 7.22 -13.07 0.88
CA GLU A 156 6.62 -14.18 1.62
C GLU A 156 5.13 -13.90 1.91
N LYS A 157 4.80 -12.70 2.41
CA LYS A 157 3.41 -12.30 2.68
C LYS A 157 2.53 -12.34 1.42
N TYR A 158 3.05 -11.92 0.26
CA TYR A 158 2.32 -12.02 -1.01
C TYR A 158 1.95 -13.47 -1.33
N TYR A 159 2.90 -14.40 -1.21
CA TYR A 159 2.65 -15.82 -1.53
C TYR A 159 1.83 -16.54 -0.47
N ALA A 160 1.87 -16.09 0.79
CA ALA A 160 0.96 -16.58 1.83
C ALA A 160 -0.50 -16.24 1.51
N LEU A 161 -0.76 -15.06 0.93
CA LEU A 161 -2.10 -14.64 0.50
C LEU A 161 -2.53 -15.30 -0.82
N PHE A 162 -1.59 -15.51 -1.74
CA PHE A 162 -1.86 -16.02 -3.09
C PHE A 162 -0.86 -17.11 -3.50
N PRO A 163 -0.95 -18.32 -2.90
CA PRO A 163 0.05 -19.39 -3.08
C PRO A 163 0.16 -19.91 -4.52
N ASP A 164 -0.93 -19.85 -5.29
CA ASP A 164 -0.96 -20.29 -6.69
C ASP A 164 -0.40 -19.24 -7.68
N SER A 165 -0.04 -18.04 -7.18
CA SER A 165 0.51 -16.99 -8.02
C SER A 165 1.96 -17.27 -8.39
N ASN A 166 2.39 -16.82 -9.58
CA ASN A 166 3.78 -16.91 -10.01
C ASN A 166 4.49 -15.56 -9.93
N GLU A 167 5.82 -15.59 -10.00
CA GLU A 167 6.69 -14.40 -9.92
C GLU A 167 6.32 -13.31 -10.95
N ARG A 168 5.97 -13.70 -12.18
CA ARG A 168 5.55 -12.73 -13.21
C ARG A 168 4.23 -12.05 -12.86
N THR A 169 3.30 -12.78 -12.24
CA THR A 169 2.03 -12.22 -11.75
C THR A 169 2.28 -11.25 -10.61
N ARG A 170 3.11 -11.61 -9.62
CA ARG A 170 3.51 -10.72 -8.52
C ARG A 170 4.10 -9.41 -9.02
N GLN A 171 5.09 -9.49 -9.92
CA GLN A 171 5.71 -8.29 -10.52
C GLN A 171 4.69 -7.40 -11.24
N ARG A 172 3.73 -8.00 -11.93
CA ARG A 172 2.65 -7.27 -12.60
C ARG A 172 1.68 -6.62 -11.63
N ASP A 173 1.37 -7.29 -10.53
CA ASP A 173 0.48 -6.74 -9.50
C ASP A 173 1.14 -5.54 -8.80
N PHE A 174 2.41 -5.67 -8.41
CA PHE A 174 3.18 -4.56 -7.82
C PHE A 174 3.30 -3.38 -8.78
N LYS A 175 3.46 -3.66 -10.08
CA LYS A 175 3.42 -2.61 -11.10
C LYS A 175 2.06 -1.90 -11.15
N GLU A 176 0.94 -2.61 -11.03
CA GLU A 176 -0.38 -1.95 -11.01
C GLU A 176 -0.63 -1.20 -9.69
N MET A 177 -0.13 -1.71 -8.55
CA MET A 177 -0.15 -0.97 -7.29
C MET A 177 0.53 0.40 -7.45
N ASN A 178 1.75 0.40 -7.99
CA ASN A 178 2.48 1.64 -8.29
C ASN A 178 1.71 2.57 -9.23
N ARG A 179 1.09 2.03 -10.29
CA ARG A 179 0.24 2.83 -11.22
C ARG A 179 -0.99 3.44 -10.55
N ALA A 180 -1.48 2.80 -9.50
CA ALA A 180 -2.60 3.28 -8.70
C ALA A 180 -2.16 4.24 -7.58
N GLY A 181 -0.85 4.48 -7.43
CA GLY A 181 -0.28 5.39 -6.45
C GLY A 181 0.12 4.73 -5.13
N PHE A 182 0.15 3.39 -5.05
CA PHE A 182 0.64 2.64 -3.90
C PHE A 182 2.11 2.27 -4.13
N ASN A 183 3.03 2.92 -3.42
CA ASN A 183 4.45 2.86 -3.75
C ASN A 183 5.12 1.59 -3.19
N ILE A 184 5.35 0.61 -4.05
CA ILE A 184 6.02 -0.64 -3.72
C ILE A 184 7.23 -0.88 -4.63
N TYR A 185 8.41 -1.02 -4.03
CA TYR A 185 9.66 -1.20 -4.77
C TYR A 185 10.65 -2.10 -4.03
N TYR A 186 11.68 -2.56 -4.75
CA TYR A 186 12.74 -3.34 -4.15
C TYR A 186 13.94 -2.44 -3.83
N SER A 187 14.29 -2.33 -2.55
CA SER A 187 15.51 -1.65 -2.11
C SER A 187 16.70 -2.59 -2.26
N ARG A 188 17.70 -2.16 -3.05
CA ARG A 188 18.97 -2.90 -3.17
C ARG A 188 19.83 -2.78 -1.91
N LYS A 189 19.73 -1.64 -1.20
CA LYS A 189 20.42 -1.36 0.06
C LYS A 189 19.98 -2.38 1.12
N HIS A 190 18.67 -2.53 1.27
CA HIS A 190 18.06 -3.40 2.28
C HIS A 190 17.79 -4.83 1.82
N LYS A 191 17.96 -5.10 0.51
CA LYS A 191 17.62 -6.38 -0.13
C LYS A 191 16.19 -6.85 0.17
N ALA A 192 15.27 -5.91 0.35
CA ALA A 192 13.89 -6.14 0.73
C ALA A 192 12.94 -5.35 -0.17
N PHE A 193 11.69 -5.81 -0.25
CA PHE A 193 10.61 -5.00 -0.80
C PHE A 193 10.13 -4.02 0.27
N ILE A 194 9.93 -2.77 -0.13
CA ILE A 194 9.40 -1.69 0.70
C ILE A 194 8.05 -1.30 0.12
N PHE A 195 7.04 -1.19 0.98
CA PHE A 195 5.74 -0.65 0.64
C PHE A 195 5.49 0.60 1.48
N GLU A 196 5.46 1.73 0.80
CA GLU A 196 5.22 3.06 1.36
C GLU A 196 3.79 3.51 1.03
N TYR A 197 3.16 4.16 2.01
CA TYR A 197 1.91 4.82 1.79
C TYR A 197 1.97 6.20 2.45
N ASP A 198 1.81 7.25 1.65
CA ASP A 198 1.53 8.59 2.16
C ASP A 198 0.05 8.61 2.60
N GLU A 199 -0.23 8.82 3.90
CA GLU A 199 -1.58 9.14 4.37
C GLU A 199 -2.14 10.41 3.72
#